data_AF-A0A3R7EMZ6-F1
#
_entry.id   AF-A0A3R7EMZ6-F1
#
_cell.length_a   1.000
_cell.length_b   1.000
_cell.length_c   1.000
_cell.angle_alpha   90.00
_cell.angle_beta   90.00
_cell.angle_gamma   90.00
#
_symmetry.space_group_name_H-M   'P 1'
#
loop_
_entity.id
_entity.type
_entity.pdbx_description
1 polymer ?
#
loop_
_entity_poly.entity_id
_entity_poly.type
_entity_poly.pdbx_seq_one_letter_code
_entity_poly.pdbx_strand_id
1 'polypeptide(L)'
;MSLSTTGHTLPPSSPAEPGDGWLIQCCERGWLPDGLIRFGMRQLMRQRLRDEAIDNGELRAQRLNRLLDELRASPIAIETQAANTQHYEVPASFFHAHLGPHLKYSCCLYPSGAETLAQAEAAMLECYAERAELADGQRILDLGCGWGSLSLWLAARYPRAQIVALSNSHGQRAFIEARAAERGLHNLSVVTGNVVDFEFDAAQLGGGFDRVVSIEMFEHMKNYGLLLAKISRWMRDEAKLFVHIFVHRTLAYHFQVQDGSDWMSKYFFTGGTMPSEALLLNFQDDLRMERQWWVSGTHYEHTANQWLAALDTARDRVMPMLVDTYGARDAAVWLQRWRMFYMAVAELFGYANGNEWGVGHYRFAKR
;
A
#
# COMPACT_ATOMS: atom_id res chain seq x y z
N MET A 1 -50.36 -26.30 -0.52
CA MET A 1 -49.29 -26.01 0.46
C MET A 1 -48.29 -27.14 0.40
N SER A 2 -47.21 -26.95 -0.35
CA SER A 2 -46.04 -27.83 -0.41
C SER A 2 -44.83 -26.91 -0.54
N LEU A 3 -43.98 -26.90 0.48
CA LEU A 3 -42.79 -26.07 0.59
C LEU A 3 -41.65 -26.79 -0.15
N SER A 4 -41.20 -26.21 -1.24
CA SER A 4 -39.98 -26.61 -1.95
C SER A 4 -38.76 -26.00 -1.26
N THR A 5 -37.97 -26.83 -0.59
CA THR A 5 -36.67 -26.50 -0.03
C THR A 5 -35.63 -26.40 -1.16
N THR A 6 -35.23 -25.19 -1.53
CA THR A 6 -34.08 -24.95 -2.41
C THR A 6 -32.79 -25.10 -1.59
N GLY A 7 -32.08 -26.20 -1.82
CA GLY A 7 -30.77 -26.46 -1.24
C GLY A 7 -29.74 -25.46 -1.76
N HIS A 8 -29.00 -24.84 -0.84
CA HIS A 8 -27.80 -24.08 -1.14
C HIS A 8 -26.70 -25.06 -1.59
N THR A 9 -26.44 -25.12 -2.89
CA THR A 9 -25.24 -25.74 -3.45
C THR A 9 -24.04 -24.86 -3.14
N LEU A 10 -23.10 -25.38 -2.35
CA LEU A 10 -21.80 -24.77 -2.13
C LEU A 10 -21.08 -24.56 -3.48
N PRO A 11 -20.38 -23.44 -3.69
CA PRO A 11 -19.61 -23.23 -4.91
C PRO A 11 -18.50 -24.29 -5.03
N PRO A 12 -18.15 -24.69 -6.26
CA PRO A 12 -17.13 -25.71 -6.49
C PRO A 12 -15.79 -25.27 -5.91
N SER A 13 -15.12 -26.19 -5.22
CA SER A 13 -13.79 -26.01 -4.67
C SER A 13 -12.81 -25.58 -5.76
N SER A 14 -12.15 -24.44 -5.54
CA SER A 14 -11.00 -23.98 -6.33
C SER A 14 -9.96 -25.10 -6.45
N PRO A 15 -9.24 -25.23 -7.58
CA PRO A 15 -8.17 -26.23 -7.72
C PRO A 15 -7.18 -26.10 -6.56
N ALA A 16 -6.73 -27.25 -6.04
CA ALA A 16 -5.86 -27.32 -4.87
C ALA A 16 -4.62 -26.44 -5.07
N GLU A 17 -4.57 -25.32 -4.36
CA GLU A 17 -3.40 -24.46 -4.34
C GLU A 17 -2.18 -25.25 -3.83
N PRO A 18 -0.97 -24.97 -4.34
CA PRO A 18 0.24 -25.55 -3.79
C PRO A 18 0.25 -25.31 -2.27
N GLY A 19 0.25 -26.41 -1.50
CA GLY A 19 0.27 -26.32 -0.05
C GLY A 19 1.54 -25.63 0.41
N ASP A 20 1.41 -24.69 1.36
CA ASP A 20 2.55 -24.00 1.93
C ASP A 20 3.54 -25.03 2.50
N GLY A 21 4.83 -24.85 2.22
CA GLY A 21 5.86 -25.79 2.66
C GLY A 21 5.83 -26.00 4.18
N TRP A 22 6.21 -27.19 4.65
CA TRP A 22 6.20 -27.56 6.08
C TRP A 22 6.81 -26.49 7.00
N LEU A 23 7.94 -25.89 6.60
CA LEU A 23 8.61 -24.84 7.38
C LEU A 23 7.74 -23.59 7.55
N ILE A 24 7.01 -23.18 6.51
CA ILE A 24 6.10 -22.04 6.56
C ILE A 24 4.95 -22.34 7.53
N GLN A 25 4.40 -23.56 7.49
CA GLN A 25 3.36 -23.96 8.44
C GLN A 25 3.87 -23.93 9.90
N CYS A 26 5.15 -24.27 10.14
CA CYS A 26 5.76 -24.10 11.47
C CYS A 26 5.88 -22.62 11.87
N CYS A 27 6.26 -21.73 10.95
CA CYS A 27 6.29 -20.28 11.19
C CYS A 27 4.89 -19.75 11.53
N GLU A 28 3.88 -20.13 10.75
CA GLU A 28 2.49 -19.69 10.89
C GLU A 28 1.82 -20.18 12.18
N ARG A 29 2.26 -21.33 12.71
CA ARG A 29 1.83 -21.83 14.02
C ARG A 29 2.59 -21.22 15.19
N GLY A 30 3.57 -20.35 14.92
CA GLY A 30 4.40 -19.72 15.95
C GLY A 30 5.34 -20.69 16.66
N TRP A 31 5.70 -21.81 16.03
CA TRP A 31 6.60 -22.81 16.62
C TRP A 31 8.08 -22.43 16.52
N LEU A 32 8.43 -21.49 15.65
CA LEU A 32 9.79 -21.01 15.45
C LEU A 32 9.98 -19.63 16.09
N PRO A 33 11.12 -19.37 16.75
CA PRO A 33 11.42 -18.03 17.27
C PRO A 33 11.52 -16.99 16.16
N ASP A 34 11.07 -15.76 16.43
CA ASP A 34 11.07 -14.65 15.47
C ASP A 34 12.45 -14.39 14.84
N GLY A 35 13.54 -14.54 15.62
CA GLY A 35 14.90 -14.38 15.10
C GLY A 35 15.29 -15.41 14.02
N LEU A 36 14.77 -16.64 14.10
CA LEU A 36 14.99 -17.66 13.08
C LEU A 36 14.13 -17.41 11.83
N ILE A 37 12.88 -16.97 12.04
CA ILE A 37 11.98 -16.56 10.95
C ILE A 37 12.62 -15.41 10.15
N ARG A 38 13.08 -14.36 10.83
CA ARG A 38 13.77 -13.21 10.24
C ARG A 38 15.07 -13.60 9.52
N PHE A 39 15.84 -14.53 10.08
CA PHE A 39 17.01 -15.07 9.38
C PHE A 39 16.63 -15.73 8.05
N GLY A 40 15.58 -16.56 8.04
CA GLY A 40 15.05 -17.17 6.82
C GLY A 40 14.61 -16.12 5.78
N MET A 41 13.86 -15.11 6.21
CA MET A 41 13.43 -13.99 5.35
C MET A 41 14.62 -13.29 4.68
N ARG A 42 15.69 -12.99 5.42
CA ARG A 42 16.92 -12.39 4.85
C ARG A 42 17.61 -13.28 3.82
N GLN A 43 17.56 -14.61 3.98
CA GLN A 43 18.10 -15.51 2.96
C GLN A 43 17.25 -15.51 1.70
N LEU A 44 15.92 -15.49 1.83
CA LEU A 44 15.00 -15.38 0.68
C LEU A 44 15.22 -14.07 -0.09
N MET A 45 15.41 -12.95 0.61
CA MET A 45 15.73 -11.66 -0.02
C MET A 45 17.06 -11.70 -0.78
N ARG A 46 18.09 -12.29 -0.18
CA ARG A 46 19.40 -12.45 -0.81
C ARG A 46 19.31 -13.36 -2.04
N GLN A 47 18.47 -14.40 -1.99
CA GLN A 47 18.21 -15.27 -3.13
C GLN A 47 17.47 -14.51 -4.24
N ARG A 48 16.42 -13.75 -3.89
CA ARG A 48 15.65 -12.92 -4.84
C ARG A 48 16.54 -11.94 -5.61
N LEU A 49 17.49 -11.28 -4.94
CA LEU A 49 18.43 -10.38 -5.61
C LEU A 49 19.27 -11.09 -6.68
N ARG A 50 19.69 -12.34 -6.42
CA ARG A 50 20.41 -13.16 -7.41
C ARG A 50 19.49 -13.60 -8.55
N ASP A 51 18.28 -14.05 -8.23
CA ASP A 51 17.29 -14.50 -9.22
C ASP A 51 16.91 -13.37 -10.16
N GLU A 52 16.78 -12.16 -9.63
CA GLU A 52 16.54 -10.91 -10.35
C GLU A 52 17.80 -10.32 -11.01
N ALA A 53 18.93 -11.04 -10.92
CA ALA A 53 20.19 -10.75 -11.60
C ALA A 53 20.76 -9.36 -11.28
N ILE A 54 20.78 -9.00 -9.99
CA ILE A 54 21.27 -7.70 -9.50
C ILE A 54 22.66 -7.33 -10.05
N ASP A 55 23.56 -8.32 -10.16
CA ASP A 55 24.95 -8.14 -10.59
C ASP A 55 25.17 -8.27 -12.11
N ASN A 56 24.11 -8.48 -12.91
CA ASN A 56 24.20 -8.58 -14.37
C ASN A 56 23.45 -7.43 -15.05
N GLY A 57 24.20 -6.40 -15.46
CA GLY A 57 23.64 -5.18 -16.06
C GLY A 57 22.87 -5.42 -17.36
N GLU A 58 23.35 -6.30 -18.23
CA GLU A 58 22.70 -6.60 -19.51
C GLU A 58 21.38 -7.33 -19.30
N LEU A 59 21.39 -8.40 -18.50
CA LEU A 59 20.18 -9.16 -18.19
C LEU A 59 19.15 -8.31 -17.45
N ARG A 60 19.59 -7.45 -16.52
CA ARG A 60 18.72 -6.49 -15.82
C ARG A 60 18.05 -5.53 -16.80
N ALA A 61 18.79 -4.97 -17.76
CA ALA A 61 18.23 -4.09 -18.77
C ALA A 61 17.21 -4.81 -19.68
N GLN A 62 17.50 -6.04 -20.10
CA GLN A 62 16.58 -6.86 -20.89
C GLN A 62 15.28 -7.15 -20.12
N ARG A 63 15.36 -7.48 -18.83
CA ARG A 63 14.20 -7.74 -17.98
C ARG A 63 13.36 -6.48 -17.75
N LEU A 64 14.00 -5.34 -17.51
CA LEU A 64 13.31 -4.07 -17.38
C LEU A 64 12.54 -3.72 -18.66
N ASN A 65 13.16 -3.86 -19.84
CA ASN A 65 12.48 -3.59 -21.11
C ASN A 65 11.28 -4.51 -21.32
N ARG A 66 11.41 -5.81 -21.03
CA ARG A 66 10.30 -6.75 -21.10
C ARG A 66 9.16 -6.34 -20.16
N LEU A 67 9.48 -6.00 -18.92
CA LEU A 67 8.48 -5.52 -17.96
C LEU A 67 7.81 -4.24 -18.45
N LEU A 68 8.54 -3.30 -19.02
CA LEU A 68 7.95 -2.08 -19.59
C LEU A 68 6.95 -2.39 -20.71
N ASP A 69 7.28 -3.33 -21.60
CA ASP A 69 6.37 -3.77 -22.66
C ASP A 69 5.11 -4.42 -22.09
N GLU A 70 5.25 -5.28 -21.07
CA GLU A 70 4.14 -5.92 -20.35
C GLU A 70 3.24 -4.88 -19.64
N LEU A 71 3.83 -3.93 -18.92
CA LEU A 71 3.11 -2.86 -18.21
C LEU A 71 2.32 -1.97 -19.19
N ARG A 72 2.90 -1.63 -20.35
CA ARG A 72 2.24 -0.83 -21.39
C ARG A 72 1.09 -1.57 -22.07
N ALA A 73 1.18 -2.90 -22.19
CA ALA A 73 0.13 -3.74 -22.76
C ALA A 73 -0.97 -4.11 -21.76
N SER A 74 -0.72 -3.93 -20.46
CA SER A 74 -1.65 -4.28 -19.39
C SER A 74 -2.80 -3.27 -19.24
N PRO A 75 -3.91 -3.64 -18.57
CA PRO A 75 -4.86 -2.67 -18.04
C PRO A 75 -4.24 -1.83 -16.90
N ILE A 76 -4.95 -0.80 -16.42
CA ILE A 76 -4.46 0.06 -15.32
C ILE A 76 -4.12 -0.76 -14.07
N ALA A 77 -4.96 -1.72 -13.71
CA ALA A 77 -4.71 -2.68 -12.64
C ALA A 77 -5.30 -4.04 -12.99
N ILE A 78 -4.76 -5.09 -12.35
CA ILE A 78 -5.27 -6.47 -12.40
C ILE A 78 -5.64 -6.89 -10.98
N GLU A 79 -6.48 -7.92 -10.85
CA GLU A 79 -6.79 -8.53 -9.53
C GLU A 79 -7.31 -7.53 -8.47
N THR A 80 -8.01 -6.47 -8.89
CA THR A 80 -8.43 -5.38 -8.00
C THR A 80 -9.35 -5.85 -6.87
N GLN A 81 -10.13 -6.91 -7.09
CA GLN A 81 -10.97 -7.51 -6.05
C GLN A 81 -10.14 -8.32 -5.05
N ALA A 82 -9.22 -9.17 -5.52
CA ALA A 82 -8.37 -9.97 -4.64
C ALA A 82 -7.46 -9.10 -3.77
N ALA A 83 -6.88 -8.02 -4.32
CA ALA A 83 -6.09 -7.06 -3.54
C ALA A 83 -6.90 -6.39 -2.41
N ASN A 84 -8.17 -6.09 -2.65
CA ASN A 84 -9.06 -5.52 -1.63
C ASN A 84 -9.41 -6.51 -0.53
N THR A 85 -9.68 -7.75 -0.91
CA THR A 85 -9.99 -8.84 0.01
C THR A 85 -8.79 -9.15 0.91
N GLN A 86 -7.57 -9.21 0.38
CA GLN A 86 -6.37 -9.60 1.16
C GLN A 86 -5.94 -8.59 2.24
N HIS A 87 -6.11 -7.28 2.01
CA HIS A 87 -5.63 -6.25 2.96
C HIS A 87 -6.73 -5.64 3.83
N TYR A 88 -7.99 -5.66 3.40
CA TYR A 88 -9.07 -4.93 4.04
C TYR A 88 -10.22 -5.83 4.54
N GLU A 89 -10.00 -7.14 4.61
CA GLU A 89 -10.90 -8.08 5.27
C GLU A 89 -11.06 -7.78 6.77
N VAL A 90 -10.00 -7.28 7.42
CA VAL A 90 -10.05 -6.91 8.85
C VAL A 90 -10.69 -5.53 9.05
N PRO A 91 -11.47 -5.34 10.13
CA PRO A 91 -12.15 -4.07 10.40
C PRO A 91 -11.15 -2.94 10.72
N ALA A 92 -11.56 -1.68 10.53
CA ALA A 92 -10.75 -0.50 10.88
C ALA A 92 -10.23 -0.55 12.32
N SER A 93 -11.02 -1.11 13.24
CA SER A 93 -10.66 -1.28 14.65
C SER A 93 -9.42 -2.14 14.88
N PHE A 94 -9.12 -3.07 13.96
CA PHE A 94 -7.87 -3.83 13.98
C PHE A 94 -6.69 -2.87 13.82
N PHE A 95 -6.69 -2.02 12.80
CA PHE A 95 -5.63 -1.05 12.56
C PHE A 95 -5.52 0.00 13.67
N HIS A 96 -6.64 0.43 14.25
CA HIS A 96 -6.63 1.32 15.42
C HIS A 96 -5.92 0.70 16.62
N ALA A 97 -5.84 -0.63 16.69
CA ALA A 97 -5.29 -1.29 17.85
C ALA A 97 -3.77 -1.19 17.94
N HIS A 98 -3.06 -0.95 16.83
CA HIS A 98 -1.60 -0.98 16.81
C HIS A 98 -0.94 0.01 15.86
N LEU A 99 -1.67 0.69 14.99
CA LEU A 99 -1.14 1.84 14.25
C LEU A 99 -1.09 3.10 15.13
N GLY A 100 -0.45 4.16 14.63
CA GLY A 100 -0.39 5.43 15.33
C GLY A 100 -1.70 6.23 15.22
N PRO A 101 -1.75 7.41 15.84
CA PRO A 101 -2.96 8.24 15.93
C PRO A 101 -3.48 8.75 14.57
N HIS A 102 -2.63 8.77 13.54
CA HIS A 102 -3.02 9.11 12.18
C HIS A 102 -3.45 7.88 11.36
N LEU A 103 -3.37 6.66 11.91
CA LEU A 103 -3.72 5.41 11.22
C LEU A 103 -2.99 5.27 9.88
N LYS A 104 -1.73 5.69 9.86
CA LYS A 104 -0.94 5.68 8.63
C LYS A 104 -0.48 4.25 8.41
N TYR A 105 -1.09 3.57 7.45
CA TYR A 105 -0.70 2.22 7.05
C TYR A 105 0.24 2.27 5.82
N SER A 106 1.36 2.96 5.98
CA SER A 106 2.44 3.10 4.99
C SER A 106 3.71 3.63 5.68
N CYS A 107 4.87 3.61 5.02
CA CYS A 107 6.16 4.00 5.62
C CYS A 107 6.11 5.36 6.35
N CYS A 108 6.50 5.40 7.63
CA CYS A 108 6.65 6.64 8.42
C CYS A 108 8.06 7.24 8.25
N LEU A 109 8.33 8.41 8.84
CA LEU A 109 9.63 9.09 8.74
C LEU A 109 10.30 9.17 10.11
N TYR A 110 11.56 8.75 10.20
CA TYR A 110 12.35 8.73 11.44
C TYR A 110 13.64 9.53 11.28
N PRO A 111 13.60 10.89 11.30
CA PRO A 111 14.79 11.71 11.05
C PRO A 111 15.97 11.42 11.98
N SER A 112 15.70 11.18 13.26
CA SER A 112 16.72 10.84 14.27
C SER A 112 16.84 9.35 14.55
N GLY A 113 15.80 8.56 14.21
CA GLY A 113 15.69 7.15 14.57
C GLY A 113 15.10 6.91 15.96
N ALA A 114 14.84 7.96 16.73
CA ALA A 114 14.33 7.90 18.10
C ALA A 114 12.83 8.26 18.21
N GLU A 115 12.18 8.57 17.10
CA GLU A 115 10.77 8.96 17.07
C GLU A 115 9.86 7.81 17.54
N THR A 116 8.85 8.16 18.33
CA THR A 116 7.67 7.29 18.54
C THR A 116 6.89 7.16 17.23
N LEU A 117 6.07 6.11 17.10
CA LEU A 117 5.23 5.90 15.91
C LEU A 117 4.38 7.14 15.59
N ALA A 118 3.78 7.76 16.61
CA ALA A 118 2.99 8.98 16.44
C ALA A 118 3.81 10.16 15.85
N GLN A 119 5.03 10.37 16.35
CA GLN A 119 5.93 11.39 15.82
C GLN A 119 6.36 11.06 14.39
N ALA A 120 6.62 9.79 14.09
CA ALA A 120 7.05 9.35 12.77
C ALA A 120 5.94 9.44 11.71
N GLU A 121 4.70 9.14 12.09
CA GLU A 121 3.52 9.35 11.23
C GLU A 121 3.39 10.84 10.87
N ALA A 122 3.40 11.71 11.88
CA ALA A 122 3.29 13.15 11.68
C ALA A 122 4.44 13.71 10.84
N ALA A 123 5.67 13.26 11.08
CA ALA A 123 6.84 13.69 10.32
C ALA A 123 6.74 13.33 8.83
N MET A 124 6.20 12.16 8.50
CA MET A 124 5.99 11.78 7.10
C MET A 124 4.86 12.58 6.44
N LEU A 125 3.77 12.86 7.17
CA LEU A 125 2.67 13.70 6.66
C LEU A 125 3.13 15.13 6.37
N GLU A 126 3.95 15.73 7.25
CA GLU A 126 4.58 17.03 6.99
C GLU A 126 5.55 16.96 5.80
N CYS A 127 6.28 15.86 5.65
CA CYS A 127 7.15 15.65 4.49
C CYS A 127 6.35 15.61 3.17
N TYR A 128 5.17 14.99 3.16
CA TYR A 128 4.27 15.03 2.00
C TYR A 128 3.81 16.45 1.71
N ALA A 129 3.43 17.23 2.73
CA ALA A 129 3.02 18.61 2.56
C ALA A 129 4.11 19.48 1.93
N GLU A 130 5.35 19.34 2.39
CA GLU A 130 6.50 20.03 1.82
C GLU A 130 6.77 19.59 0.38
N ARG A 131 6.93 18.29 0.14
CA ARG A 131 7.35 17.76 -1.16
C ARG A 131 6.28 17.94 -2.22
N ALA A 132 5.01 17.77 -1.88
CA ALA A 132 3.87 17.97 -2.78
C ALA A 132 3.45 19.44 -2.89
N GLU A 133 4.09 20.37 -2.15
CA GLU A 133 3.76 21.80 -2.12
C GLU A 133 2.27 22.02 -1.80
N LEU A 134 1.81 21.39 -0.72
CA LEU A 134 0.43 21.50 -0.24
C LEU A 134 0.25 22.82 0.51
N ALA A 135 -0.86 23.50 0.23
CA ALA A 135 -1.16 24.79 0.81
C ALA A 135 -2.66 24.95 1.08
N ASP A 136 -2.98 25.82 2.03
CA ASP A 136 -4.36 26.14 2.34
C ASP A 136 -5.07 26.83 1.17
N GLY A 137 -6.34 26.51 0.95
CA GLY A 137 -7.12 27.01 -0.20
C GLY A 137 -7.01 26.17 -1.48
N GLN A 138 -6.15 25.15 -1.52
CA GLN A 138 -6.06 24.22 -2.65
C GLN A 138 -7.21 23.21 -2.65
N ARG A 139 -7.51 22.67 -3.83
CA ARG A 139 -8.32 21.47 -3.99
C ARG A 139 -7.41 20.25 -4.19
N ILE A 140 -7.46 19.32 -3.25
CA ILE A 140 -6.50 18.22 -3.13
C ILE A 140 -7.22 16.87 -3.24
N LEU A 141 -6.76 16.03 -4.17
CA LEU A 141 -7.19 14.63 -4.30
C LEU A 141 -6.22 13.70 -3.56
N ASP A 142 -6.72 12.94 -2.60
CA ASP A 142 -6.04 11.80 -1.97
C ASP A 142 -6.47 10.51 -2.70
N LEU A 143 -5.62 10.03 -3.62
CA LEU A 143 -5.88 8.92 -4.52
C LEU A 143 -5.38 7.59 -3.91
N GLY A 144 -6.32 6.79 -3.41
CA GLY A 144 -6.01 5.59 -2.63
C GLY A 144 -5.88 5.91 -1.14
N CYS A 145 -6.89 6.57 -0.56
CA CYS A 145 -6.78 7.21 0.75
C CYS A 145 -6.70 6.26 1.97
N GLY A 146 -6.88 4.95 1.79
CA GLY A 146 -6.85 3.96 2.86
C GLY A 146 -7.82 4.30 4.00
N TRP A 147 -7.33 4.34 5.24
CA TRP A 147 -8.11 4.77 6.42
C TRP A 147 -8.19 6.30 6.60
N GLY A 148 -7.84 7.07 5.56
CA GLY A 148 -7.93 8.53 5.53
C GLY A 148 -6.86 9.24 6.35
N SER A 149 -5.70 8.60 6.55
CA SER A 149 -4.59 9.18 7.31
C SER A 149 -4.20 10.57 6.80
N LEU A 150 -3.92 10.67 5.49
CA LEU A 150 -3.60 11.92 4.82
C LEU A 150 -4.83 12.83 4.73
N SER A 151 -5.95 12.32 4.23
CA SER A 151 -7.21 13.06 4.08
C SER A 151 -7.64 13.83 5.35
N LEU A 152 -7.70 13.14 6.49
CA LEU A 152 -8.10 13.74 7.78
C LEU A 152 -7.06 14.73 8.29
N TRP A 153 -5.77 14.44 8.07
CA TRP A 153 -4.68 15.35 8.44
C TRP A 153 -4.73 16.64 7.63
N LEU A 154 -4.91 16.55 6.30
CA LEU A 154 -5.02 17.71 5.42
C LEU A 154 -6.23 18.57 5.77
N ALA A 155 -7.39 17.95 5.98
CA ALA A 155 -8.62 18.65 6.31
C ALA A 155 -8.47 19.49 7.60
N ALA A 156 -7.80 18.94 8.62
CA ALA A 156 -7.49 19.65 9.86
C ALA A 156 -6.40 20.73 9.69
N ARG A 157 -5.37 20.45 8.89
CA ARG A 157 -4.21 21.33 8.68
C ARG A 157 -4.52 22.56 7.82
N TYR A 158 -5.45 22.41 6.89
CA TYR A 158 -5.78 23.39 5.84
C TYR A 158 -7.30 23.63 5.77
N PRO A 159 -7.86 24.47 6.65
CA PRO A 159 -9.31 24.63 6.80
C PRO A 159 -10.00 25.28 5.58
N ARG A 160 -9.25 25.98 4.71
CA ARG A 160 -9.78 26.56 3.46
C ARG A 160 -9.54 25.65 2.25
N ALA A 161 -8.73 24.60 2.38
CA ALA A 161 -8.57 23.61 1.31
C ALA A 161 -9.82 22.74 1.17
N GLN A 162 -10.03 22.19 -0.02
CA GLN A 162 -11.08 21.20 -0.29
C GLN A 162 -10.43 19.85 -0.53
N ILE A 163 -10.66 18.90 0.37
CA ILE A 163 -10.07 17.57 0.30
C ILE A 163 -11.08 16.59 -0.29
N VAL A 164 -10.67 15.87 -1.31
CA VAL A 164 -11.43 14.77 -1.91
C VAL A 164 -10.62 13.50 -1.74
N ALA A 165 -11.17 12.52 -1.06
CA ALA A 165 -10.55 11.22 -0.86
C ALA A 165 -11.20 10.19 -1.79
N LEU A 166 -10.42 9.47 -2.60
CA LEU A 166 -10.92 8.37 -3.42
C LEU A 166 -10.47 7.04 -2.81
N SER A 167 -11.45 6.26 -2.35
CA SER A 167 -11.28 4.89 -1.86
C SER A 167 -12.09 3.92 -2.71
N ASN A 168 -11.67 2.67 -2.82
CA ASN A 168 -12.48 1.61 -3.43
C ASN A 168 -13.33 0.84 -2.40
N SER A 169 -13.26 1.22 -1.11
CA SER A 169 -13.92 0.53 0.00
C SER A 169 -15.00 1.40 0.64
N HIS A 170 -16.21 0.87 0.72
CA HIS A 170 -17.31 1.50 1.46
C HIS A 170 -17.01 1.59 2.97
N GLY A 171 -16.29 0.60 3.54
CA GLY A 171 -15.91 0.59 4.95
C GLY A 171 -14.91 1.71 5.28
N GLN A 172 -13.91 1.93 4.43
CA GLN A 172 -12.98 3.05 4.55
C GLN A 172 -13.72 4.39 4.45
N ARG A 173 -14.64 4.52 3.49
CA ARG A 173 -15.46 5.73 3.37
C ARG A 173 -16.23 6.04 4.64
N ALA A 174 -17.02 5.08 5.13
CA ALA A 174 -17.84 5.27 6.33
C ALA A 174 -16.97 5.64 7.55
N PHE A 175 -15.81 5.00 7.66
CA PHE A 175 -14.84 5.30 8.71
C PHE A 175 -14.33 6.75 8.64
N ILE A 176 -13.89 7.19 7.46
CA ILE A 176 -13.34 8.55 7.27
C ILE A 176 -14.40 9.61 7.52
N GLU A 177 -15.62 9.44 6.99
CA GLU A 177 -16.73 10.37 7.20
C GLU A 177 -17.11 10.48 8.69
N ALA A 178 -17.14 9.36 9.42
CA ALA A 178 -17.38 9.36 10.86
C ALA A 178 -16.28 10.14 11.61
N ARG A 179 -15.00 9.89 11.30
CA ARG A 179 -13.87 10.61 11.91
C ARG A 179 -13.86 12.10 11.56
N ALA A 180 -14.25 12.46 10.35
CA ALA A 180 -14.39 13.86 9.95
C ALA A 180 -15.48 14.57 10.76
N ALA A 181 -16.64 13.93 10.91
CA ALA A 181 -17.75 14.44 11.72
C ALA A 181 -17.38 14.59 13.20
N GLU A 182 -16.73 13.58 13.80
CA GLU A 182 -16.22 13.63 15.19
C GLU A 182 -15.28 14.82 15.43
N ARG A 183 -14.51 15.21 14.40
CA ARG A 183 -13.52 16.30 14.47
C ARG A 183 -14.04 17.64 13.97
N GLY A 184 -15.30 17.73 13.52
CA GLY A 184 -15.87 18.95 12.93
C GLY A 184 -15.20 19.37 11.61
N LEU A 185 -14.70 18.41 10.83
CA LEU A 185 -14.03 18.66 9.55
C LEU A 185 -15.07 18.68 8.42
N HIS A 186 -15.39 19.88 7.92
CA HIS A 186 -16.43 20.09 6.89
C HIS A 186 -15.88 20.23 5.48
N ASN A 187 -14.56 20.23 5.34
CA ASN A 187 -13.85 20.46 4.09
C ASN A 187 -13.30 19.16 3.45
N LEU A 188 -13.77 18.00 3.90
CA LEU A 188 -13.42 16.68 3.41
C LEU A 188 -14.65 15.97 2.81
N SER A 189 -14.50 15.45 1.61
CA SER A 189 -15.48 14.57 0.95
C SER A 189 -14.83 13.25 0.56
N VAL A 190 -15.56 12.15 0.67
CA VAL A 190 -15.05 10.82 0.35
C VAL A 190 -15.89 10.19 -0.77
N VAL A 191 -15.20 9.77 -1.82
CA VAL A 191 -15.79 9.13 -2.99
C VAL A 191 -15.39 7.66 -2.99
N THR A 192 -16.36 6.79 -3.26
CA THR A 192 -16.10 5.35 -3.43
C THR A 192 -16.06 5.01 -4.91
N GLY A 193 -14.93 4.51 -5.41
CA GLY A 193 -14.75 4.12 -6.81
C GLY A 193 -13.46 3.35 -7.06
N ASN A 194 -13.50 2.43 -8.02
CA ASN A 194 -12.29 1.75 -8.51
C ASN A 194 -11.57 2.66 -9.50
N VAL A 195 -10.32 3.03 -9.24
CA VAL A 195 -9.51 3.92 -10.10
C VAL A 195 -9.48 3.48 -11.57
N VAL A 196 -9.59 2.17 -11.85
CA VAL A 196 -9.58 1.62 -13.22
C VAL A 196 -10.75 2.17 -14.02
N ASP A 197 -11.94 2.17 -13.43
CA ASP A 197 -13.20 2.48 -14.13
C ASP A 197 -13.77 3.85 -13.74
N PHE A 198 -13.35 4.38 -12.60
CA PHE A 198 -13.84 5.64 -12.06
C PHE A 198 -13.37 6.81 -12.91
N GLU A 199 -14.30 7.73 -13.15
CA GLU A 199 -14.07 9.05 -13.73
C GLU A 199 -14.94 10.05 -12.96
N PHE A 200 -14.38 11.23 -12.67
CA PHE A 200 -15.16 12.33 -12.10
C PHE A 200 -16.07 12.91 -13.18
N ASP A 201 -17.36 13.05 -12.88
CA ASP A 201 -18.25 13.83 -13.75
C ASP A 201 -17.87 15.33 -13.71
N ALA A 202 -18.39 16.13 -14.65
CA ALA A 202 -18.02 17.55 -14.76
C ALA A 202 -18.34 18.36 -13.49
N ALA A 203 -19.41 18.00 -12.77
CA ALA A 203 -19.80 18.69 -11.54
C ALA A 203 -18.88 18.31 -10.39
N GLN A 204 -18.57 17.01 -10.24
CA GLN A 204 -17.62 16.50 -9.26
C GLN A 204 -16.20 16.98 -9.54
N LEU A 205 -15.79 17.08 -10.81
CA LEU A 205 -14.44 17.49 -11.16
C LEU A 205 -14.22 18.98 -10.88
N GLY A 206 -15.24 19.83 -10.92
CA GLY A 206 -15.16 21.21 -10.43
C GLY A 206 -13.98 22.03 -10.98
N GLY A 207 -13.62 21.80 -12.26
CA GLY A 207 -12.48 22.44 -12.91
C GLY A 207 -11.10 21.83 -12.57
N GLY A 208 -11.05 20.70 -11.87
CA GLY A 208 -9.84 19.93 -11.58
C GLY A 208 -9.27 20.12 -10.18
N PHE A 209 -8.22 19.37 -9.87
CA PHE A 209 -7.46 19.43 -8.62
C PHE A 209 -6.20 20.27 -8.80
N ASP A 210 -5.84 21.06 -7.78
CA ASP A 210 -4.55 21.76 -7.70
C ASP A 210 -3.42 20.80 -7.30
N ARG A 211 -3.76 19.76 -6.53
CA ARG A 211 -2.83 18.70 -6.10
C ARG A 211 -3.50 17.34 -6.17
N VAL A 212 -2.76 16.35 -6.65
CA VAL A 212 -3.11 14.94 -6.51
C VAL A 212 -2.00 14.29 -5.70
N VAL A 213 -2.37 13.52 -4.68
CA VAL A 213 -1.43 12.82 -3.80
C VAL A 213 -1.82 11.36 -3.77
N SER A 214 -0.85 10.46 -3.97
CA SER A 214 -1.06 9.02 -3.89
C SER A 214 0.03 8.39 -3.03
N ILE A 215 -0.38 7.65 -1.99
CA ILE A 215 0.52 7.05 -1.01
C ILE A 215 0.30 5.54 -1.03
N GLU A 216 1.31 4.77 -1.48
CA GLU A 216 1.31 3.29 -1.48
C GLU A 216 0.03 2.72 -2.14
N MET A 217 -0.20 3.16 -3.38
CA MET A 217 -1.28 2.68 -4.25
C MET A 217 -0.76 2.22 -5.61
N PHE A 218 0.29 2.86 -6.14
CA PHE A 218 0.83 2.60 -7.47
C PHE A 218 1.48 1.20 -7.62
N GLU A 219 1.92 0.57 -6.53
CA GLU A 219 2.42 -0.81 -6.50
C GLU A 219 1.37 -1.85 -6.91
N HIS A 220 0.08 -1.52 -6.77
CA HIS A 220 -1.03 -2.36 -7.20
C HIS A 220 -1.43 -2.11 -8.66
N MET A 221 -0.77 -1.15 -9.32
CA MET A 221 -1.07 -0.75 -10.69
C MET A 221 -0.10 -1.44 -11.67
N LYS A 222 -0.49 -1.48 -12.95
CA LYS A 222 0.29 -2.03 -14.06
C LYS A 222 0.55 -0.99 -15.12
N ASN A 223 -0.49 -0.51 -15.79
CA ASN A 223 -0.30 0.48 -16.85
C ASN A 223 -0.19 1.90 -16.28
N TYR A 224 1.03 2.27 -15.89
CA TYR A 224 1.34 3.60 -15.35
C TYR A 224 1.09 4.71 -16.37
N GLY A 225 1.28 4.47 -17.68
CA GLY A 225 0.99 5.44 -18.73
C GLY A 225 -0.49 5.82 -18.76
N LEU A 226 -1.38 4.83 -18.84
CA LEU A 226 -2.82 5.06 -18.82
C LEU A 226 -3.30 5.68 -17.49
N LEU A 227 -2.70 5.27 -16.37
CA LEU A 227 -3.01 5.85 -15.06
C LEU A 227 -2.62 7.33 -14.97
N LEU A 228 -1.39 7.68 -15.38
CA LEU A 228 -0.90 9.06 -15.36
C LEU A 228 -1.68 9.93 -16.35
N ALA A 229 -2.05 9.41 -17.52
CA ALA A 229 -2.94 10.06 -18.48
C ALA A 229 -4.34 10.30 -17.91
N LYS A 230 -4.85 9.39 -17.08
CA LYS A 230 -6.12 9.58 -16.36
C LYS A 230 -6.01 10.66 -15.30
N ILE A 231 -4.98 10.60 -14.47
CA ILE A 231 -4.73 11.60 -13.42
C ILE A 231 -4.54 13.01 -14.03
N SER A 232 -3.83 13.13 -15.15
CA SER A 232 -3.60 14.42 -15.82
C SER A 232 -4.91 15.10 -16.27
N ARG A 233 -5.94 14.33 -16.64
CA ARG A 233 -7.28 14.86 -16.97
C ARG A 233 -8.02 15.41 -15.76
N TRP A 234 -7.72 14.91 -14.57
CA TRP A 234 -8.31 15.40 -13.32
C TRP A 234 -7.59 16.65 -12.79
N MET A 235 -6.42 16.95 -13.33
CA MET A 235 -5.53 18.02 -12.87
C MET A 235 -5.78 19.34 -13.59
N ARG A 236 -5.71 20.44 -12.84
CA ARG A 236 -5.55 21.79 -13.38
C ARG A 236 -4.19 21.94 -14.05
N ASP A 237 -4.01 23.00 -14.83
CA ASP A 237 -2.81 23.17 -15.66
C ASP A 237 -1.51 23.30 -14.83
N GLU A 238 -1.56 24.04 -13.73
CA GLU A 238 -0.43 24.21 -12.80
C GLU A 238 -0.44 23.20 -11.64
N ALA A 239 -1.22 22.13 -11.77
CA ALA A 239 -1.35 21.14 -10.72
C ALA A 239 -0.11 20.23 -10.63
N LYS A 240 0.07 19.64 -9.45
CA LYS A 240 1.14 18.67 -9.21
C LYS A 240 0.58 17.34 -8.73
N LEU A 241 1.17 16.26 -9.22
CA LEU A 241 0.98 14.91 -8.69
C LEU A 241 2.17 14.58 -7.79
N PHE A 242 1.90 14.12 -6.57
CA PHE A 242 2.90 13.53 -5.70
C PHE A 242 2.61 12.05 -5.49
N VAL A 243 3.64 11.22 -5.66
CA VAL A 243 3.57 9.77 -5.47
C VAL A 243 4.59 9.34 -4.43
N HIS A 244 4.11 8.67 -3.38
CA HIS A 244 4.93 7.86 -2.47
C HIS A 244 4.70 6.39 -2.83
N ILE A 245 5.76 5.65 -3.09
CA ILE A 245 5.70 4.24 -3.45
C ILE A 245 6.98 3.54 -2.99
N PHE A 246 6.87 2.31 -2.47
CA PHE A 246 8.07 1.53 -2.18
C PHE A 246 8.75 1.06 -3.47
N VAL A 247 10.08 0.97 -3.46
CA VAL A 247 10.89 0.67 -4.65
C VAL A 247 12.10 -0.18 -4.28
N HIS A 248 12.64 -0.88 -5.27
CA HIS A 248 14.03 -1.31 -5.25
C HIS A 248 14.91 -0.28 -5.96
N ARG A 249 16.15 -0.07 -5.51
CA ARG A 249 17.05 0.95 -6.11
C ARG A 249 17.28 0.80 -7.62
N THR A 250 17.23 -0.43 -8.16
CA THR A 250 17.57 -0.70 -9.57
C THR A 250 16.73 -1.76 -10.28
N LEU A 251 15.95 -2.56 -9.55
CA LEU A 251 15.28 -3.75 -10.08
C LEU A 251 13.79 -3.46 -10.13
N ALA A 252 13.11 -4.00 -11.12
CA ALA A 252 11.66 -3.94 -11.21
C ALA A 252 11.16 -5.33 -11.60
N TYR A 253 10.14 -5.82 -10.88
CA TYR A 253 9.58 -7.16 -11.10
C TYR A 253 8.16 -7.25 -10.52
N HIS A 254 7.38 -8.24 -10.96
CA HIS A 254 6.08 -8.52 -10.38
C HIS A 254 6.18 -9.37 -9.11
N PHE A 255 5.26 -9.13 -8.18
CA PHE A 255 4.97 -10.09 -7.12
C PHE A 255 4.09 -11.19 -7.72
N GLN A 256 4.67 -12.37 -7.89
CA GLN A 256 4.02 -13.55 -8.45
C GLN A 256 4.09 -14.68 -7.43
N VAL A 257 3.09 -15.56 -7.47
CA VAL A 257 3.12 -16.85 -6.77
C VAL A 257 3.60 -17.87 -7.79
N GLN A 258 4.88 -18.20 -7.74
CA GLN A 258 5.53 -19.20 -8.61
C GLN A 258 5.66 -20.53 -7.87
N ASP A 259 5.94 -20.50 -6.57
CA ASP A 259 5.99 -21.69 -5.73
C ASP A 259 5.54 -21.43 -4.27
N GLY A 260 5.63 -22.48 -3.44
CA GLY A 260 5.21 -22.42 -2.03
C GLY A 260 6.05 -21.49 -1.14
N SER A 261 7.13 -20.88 -1.64
CA SER A 261 7.94 -19.88 -0.93
C SER A 261 7.44 -18.44 -1.13
N ASP A 262 6.55 -18.21 -2.10
CA ASP A 262 5.94 -16.90 -2.40
C ASP A 262 4.78 -16.55 -1.44
N TRP A 263 4.96 -16.89 -0.16
CA TRP A 263 3.98 -16.67 0.91
C TRP A 263 3.52 -15.21 0.99
N MET A 264 4.46 -14.26 0.83
CA MET A 264 4.15 -12.83 0.87
C MET A 264 3.23 -12.42 -0.29
N SER A 265 3.54 -12.88 -1.51
CA SER A 265 2.71 -12.63 -2.70
C SER A 265 1.32 -13.24 -2.51
N LYS A 266 1.25 -14.50 -2.02
CA LYS A 266 0.00 -15.25 -1.84
C LYS A 266 -0.96 -14.61 -0.85
N TYR A 267 -0.47 -14.16 0.31
CA TYR A 267 -1.34 -13.69 1.38
C TYR A 267 -1.48 -12.16 1.44
N PHE A 268 -0.50 -11.41 0.92
CA PHE A 268 -0.42 -9.96 1.16
C PHE A 268 -0.03 -9.12 -0.07
N PHE A 269 0.28 -9.66 -1.25
CA PHE A 269 0.69 -8.80 -2.39
C PHE A 269 0.33 -9.41 -3.76
N THR A 270 -0.82 -10.09 -3.85
CA THR A 270 -1.20 -10.77 -5.09
C THR A 270 -1.36 -9.76 -6.22
N GLY A 271 -0.67 -10.00 -7.33
CA GLY A 271 -0.74 -9.11 -8.49
C GLY A 271 -0.02 -7.78 -8.32
N GLY A 272 0.77 -7.59 -7.26
CA GLY A 272 1.56 -6.36 -7.07
C GLY A 272 2.78 -6.26 -8.00
N THR A 273 3.44 -5.10 -7.95
CA THR A 273 4.70 -4.83 -8.64
C THR A 273 5.71 -4.27 -7.64
N MET A 274 6.93 -4.79 -7.61
CA MET A 274 8.08 -4.09 -7.03
C MET A 274 8.66 -3.19 -8.12
N PRO A 275 8.45 -1.88 -8.08
CA PRO A 275 9.02 -0.95 -9.05
C PRO A 275 10.51 -0.71 -8.76
N SER A 276 11.25 -0.33 -9.81
CA SER A 276 12.55 0.30 -9.61
C SER A 276 12.38 1.79 -9.30
N GLU A 277 13.39 2.37 -8.66
CA GLU A 277 13.45 3.82 -8.41
C GLU A 277 13.26 4.66 -9.69
N ALA A 278 13.72 4.15 -10.83
CA ALA A 278 13.62 4.84 -12.12
C ALA A 278 12.38 4.43 -12.94
N LEU A 279 11.52 3.53 -12.46
CA LEU A 279 10.46 2.93 -13.30
C LEU A 279 9.52 3.99 -13.88
N LEU A 280 9.03 4.90 -13.03
CA LEU A 280 8.05 5.92 -13.44
C LEU A 280 8.62 6.95 -14.43
N LEU A 281 9.94 7.08 -14.57
CA LEU A 281 10.56 7.94 -15.59
C LEU A 281 10.25 7.46 -17.02
N ASN A 282 9.84 6.20 -17.20
CA ASN A 282 9.50 5.59 -18.49
C ASN A 282 8.05 5.87 -18.93
N PHE A 283 7.28 6.63 -18.14
CA PHE A 283 5.87 6.95 -18.37
C PHE A 283 5.64 8.45 -18.15
N GLN A 284 6.04 9.27 -19.12
CA GLN A 284 6.00 10.74 -19.00
C GLN A 284 5.33 11.44 -20.18
N ASP A 285 4.35 10.77 -20.80
CA ASP A 285 3.64 11.30 -21.96
C ASP A 285 2.73 12.49 -21.58
N ASP A 286 1.99 12.37 -20.46
CA ASP A 286 1.05 13.40 -19.98
C ASP A 286 1.55 14.21 -18.77
N LEU A 287 2.45 13.61 -17.98
CA LEU A 287 3.00 14.19 -16.76
C LEU A 287 4.54 14.11 -16.81
N ARG A 288 5.22 15.19 -16.43
CA ARG A 288 6.69 15.25 -16.37
C ARG A 288 7.15 15.26 -14.92
N MET A 289 8.09 14.39 -14.59
CA MET A 289 8.72 14.38 -13.27
C MET A 289 9.56 15.65 -13.08
N GLU A 290 9.24 16.42 -12.04
CA GLU A 290 10.01 17.60 -11.62
C GLU A 290 11.13 17.23 -10.66
N ARG A 291 10.85 16.28 -9.76
CA ARG A 291 11.76 15.94 -8.67
C ARG A 291 11.48 14.54 -8.15
N GLN A 292 12.55 13.91 -7.68
CA GLN A 292 12.58 12.59 -7.08
C GLN A 292 13.38 12.65 -5.79
N TRP A 293 12.96 11.85 -4.80
CA TRP A 293 13.69 11.66 -3.54
C TRP A 293 13.72 10.19 -3.16
N TRP A 294 14.86 9.77 -2.64
CA TRP A 294 15.00 8.49 -1.94
C TRP A 294 14.74 8.67 -0.45
N VAL A 295 13.88 7.81 0.10
CA VAL A 295 13.67 7.65 1.53
C VAL A 295 14.21 6.27 1.91
N SER A 296 15.23 6.26 2.79
CA SER A 296 15.90 5.04 3.23
C SER A 296 14.91 3.99 3.70
N GLY A 297 15.13 2.73 3.32
CA GLY A 297 14.32 1.61 3.80
C GLY A 297 14.33 1.45 5.32
N THR A 298 15.36 1.96 6.01
CA THR A 298 15.40 1.95 7.48
C THR A 298 14.19 2.64 8.11
N HIS A 299 13.59 3.64 7.46
CA HIS A 299 12.36 4.26 7.96
C HIS A 299 11.16 3.31 7.94
N TYR A 300 11.05 2.47 6.91
CA TYR A 300 9.99 1.46 6.83
C TYR A 300 10.30 0.28 7.77
N GLU A 301 11.57 -0.08 7.93
CA GLU A 301 12.00 -1.04 8.95
C GLU A 301 11.55 -0.61 10.35
N HIS A 302 11.83 0.63 10.74
CA HIS A 302 11.40 1.18 12.03
C HIS A 302 9.87 1.20 12.17
N THR A 303 9.16 1.58 11.10
CA THR A 303 7.70 1.58 11.05
C THR A 303 7.14 0.18 11.34
N ALA A 304 7.61 -0.82 10.59
CA ALA A 304 7.12 -2.19 10.69
C ALA A 304 7.47 -2.84 12.03
N ASN A 305 8.66 -2.57 12.58
CA ASN A 305 9.04 -3.03 13.91
C ASN A 305 8.18 -2.39 15.02
N GLN A 306 7.82 -1.11 14.91
CA GLN A 306 6.89 -0.48 15.87
C GLN A 306 5.47 -1.01 15.73
N TRP A 307 4.98 -1.27 14.51
CA TRP A 307 3.68 -1.94 14.31
C TRP A 307 3.66 -3.36 14.89
N LEU A 308 4.74 -4.14 14.70
CA LEU A 308 4.85 -5.48 15.27
C LEU A 308 4.78 -5.44 16.81
N ALA A 309 5.58 -4.58 17.44
CA ALA A 309 5.59 -4.44 18.89
C ALA A 309 4.23 -3.97 19.45
N ALA A 310 3.58 -3.05 18.75
CA ALA A 310 2.25 -2.56 19.11
C ALA A 310 1.18 -3.64 18.92
N LEU A 311 1.26 -4.45 17.85
CA LEU A 311 0.35 -5.58 17.61
C LEU A 311 0.49 -6.64 18.71
N ASP A 312 1.73 -6.98 19.09
CA ASP A 312 2.02 -7.93 20.16
C ASP A 312 1.46 -7.45 21.50
N THR A 313 1.56 -6.15 21.78
CA THR A 313 0.97 -5.52 22.97
C THR A 313 -0.56 -5.50 22.91
N ALA A 314 -1.14 -5.33 21.72
CA ALA A 314 -2.58 -5.23 21.50
C ALA A 314 -3.27 -6.58 21.29
N ARG A 315 -2.55 -7.70 21.44
CA ARG A 315 -3.02 -9.06 21.15
C ARG A 315 -4.42 -9.37 21.68
N ASP A 316 -4.65 -9.11 22.96
CA ASP A 316 -5.94 -9.44 23.61
C ASP A 316 -7.10 -8.60 23.06
N ARG A 317 -6.79 -7.38 22.58
CA ARG A 317 -7.77 -6.50 21.94
C ARG A 317 -8.08 -6.90 20.51
N VAL A 318 -7.07 -7.36 19.75
CA VAL A 318 -7.25 -7.73 18.33
C VAL A 318 -7.78 -9.15 18.14
N MET A 319 -7.51 -10.07 19.07
CA MET A 319 -7.89 -11.47 18.92
C MET A 319 -9.40 -11.68 18.69
N PRO A 320 -10.32 -11.03 19.42
CA PRO A 320 -11.76 -11.15 19.14
C PRO A 320 -12.11 -10.71 17.71
N MET A 321 -11.49 -9.64 17.21
CA MET A 321 -11.71 -9.14 15.84
C MET A 321 -11.25 -10.15 14.79
N LEU A 322 -10.12 -10.84 15.05
CA LEU A 322 -9.61 -11.90 14.20
C LEU A 322 -10.48 -13.16 14.26
N VAL A 323 -11.07 -13.49 15.41
CA VAL A 323 -12.05 -14.58 15.55
C VAL A 323 -13.31 -14.28 14.77
N ASP A 324 -13.81 -13.04 14.82
CA ASP A 324 -15.00 -12.63 14.07
C ASP A 324 -14.75 -12.66 12.55
N THR A 325 -13.53 -12.30 12.12
CA THR A 325 -13.16 -12.23 10.69
C THR A 325 -12.81 -13.60 10.11
N TYR A 326 -11.95 -14.36 10.78
CA TYR A 326 -11.35 -15.59 10.26
C TYR A 326 -11.84 -16.87 10.94
N GLY A 327 -12.66 -16.76 11.99
CA GLY A 327 -13.11 -17.88 12.80
C GLY A 327 -12.13 -18.29 13.88
N ALA A 328 -12.67 -18.88 14.96
CA ALA A 328 -11.90 -19.26 16.15
C ALA A 328 -10.76 -20.25 15.88
N ARG A 329 -10.89 -21.07 14.83
CA ARG A 329 -9.87 -22.06 14.44
C ARG A 329 -8.62 -21.40 13.87
N ASP A 330 -8.80 -20.36 13.06
CA ASP A 330 -7.72 -19.80 12.22
C ASP A 330 -7.21 -18.44 12.74
N ALA A 331 -7.91 -17.80 13.67
CA ALA A 331 -7.55 -16.49 14.22
C ALA A 331 -6.11 -16.43 14.78
N ALA A 332 -5.65 -17.48 15.47
CA ALA A 332 -4.28 -17.52 16.00
C ALA A 332 -3.22 -17.61 14.88
N VAL A 333 -3.50 -18.37 13.82
CA VAL A 333 -2.65 -18.45 12.64
C VAL A 333 -2.61 -17.09 11.95
N TRP A 334 -3.78 -16.46 11.75
CA TRP A 334 -3.85 -15.13 11.13
C TRP A 334 -3.15 -14.04 11.93
N LEU A 335 -3.20 -14.06 13.26
CA LEU A 335 -2.38 -13.16 14.08
C LEU A 335 -0.89 -13.36 13.76
N GLN A 336 -0.43 -14.61 13.72
CA GLN A 336 0.96 -14.91 13.39
C GLN A 336 1.32 -14.53 11.95
N ARG A 337 0.40 -14.66 10.98
CA ARG A 337 0.58 -14.15 9.62
C ARG A 337 0.77 -12.63 9.60
N TRP A 338 -0.02 -11.88 10.36
CA TRP A 338 0.17 -10.42 10.51
C TRP A 338 1.52 -10.07 11.14
N ARG A 339 1.96 -10.82 12.17
CA ARG A 339 3.30 -10.67 12.75
C ARG A 339 4.39 -10.93 11.71
N MET A 340 4.28 -12.04 10.97
CA MET A 340 5.20 -12.41 9.90
C MET A 340 5.23 -11.40 8.76
N PHE A 341 4.09 -10.79 8.41
CA PHE A 341 4.02 -9.70 7.44
C PHE A 341 4.86 -8.51 7.89
N TYR A 342 4.70 -8.04 9.13
CA TYR A 342 5.52 -6.94 9.65
C TYR A 342 7.00 -7.30 9.77
N MET A 343 7.33 -8.55 10.14
CA MET A 343 8.72 -9.03 10.09
C MET A 343 9.28 -9.01 8.66
N ALA A 344 8.51 -9.47 7.66
CA ALA A 344 8.95 -9.50 6.27
C ALA A 344 9.20 -8.08 5.73
N VAL A 345 8.30 -7.14 6.03
CA VAL A 345 8.49 -5.71 5.68
C VAL A 345 9.75 -5.17 6.37
N ALA A 346 9.92 -5.42 7.67
CA ALA A 346 11.08 -4.94 8.41
C ALA A 346 12.41 -5.47 7.84
N GLU A 347 12.50 -6.77 7.57
CA GLU A 347 13.72 -7.37 7.01
C GLU A 347 13.98 -6.92 5.57
N LEU A 348 12.93 -6.69 4.77
CA LEU A 348 13.07 -6.27 3.36
C LEU A 348 13.66 -4.87 3.29
N PHE A 349 13.03 -3.92 3.97
CA PHE A 349 13.44 -2.53 3.94
C PHE A 349 14.64 -2.23 4.86
N GLY A 350 14.93 -3.07 5.85
CA GLY A 350 16.17 -3.00 6.63
C GLY A 350 17.39 -3.58 5.92
N TYR A 351 17.17 -4.35 4.84
CA TYR A 351 18.25 -5.05 4.14
C TYR A 351 19.33 -4.07 3.63
N ALA A 352 20.60 -4.43 3.86
CA ALA A 352 21.77 -3.60 3.56
C ALA A 352 21.66 -2.16 4.13
N ASN A 353 21.16 -2.04 5.36
CA ASN A 353 20.93 -0.75 6.03
C ASN A 353 19.98 0.16 5.25
N GLY A 354 18.94 -0.41 4.61
CA GLY A 354 17.92 0.32 3.86
C GLY A 354 18.36 0.89 2.52
N ASN A 355 19.36 0.27 1.88
CA ASN A 355 19.90 0.72 0.59
C ASN A 355 19.56 -0.20 -0.61
N GLU A 356 18.93 -1.36 -0.40
CA GLU A 356 18.42 -2.17 -1.52
C GLU A 356 16.96 -1.80 -1.85
N TRP A 357 16.07 -1.97 -0.87
CA TRP A 357 14.68 -1.53 -0.94
C TRP A 357 14.47 -0.29 -0.07
N GLY A 358 13.68 0.65 -0.58
CA GLY A 358 13.36 1.89 0.09
C GLY A 358 12.04 2.45 -0.41
N VAL A 359 11.85 3.75 -0.22
CA VAL A 359 10.65 4.45 -0.68
C VAL A 359 11.05 5.58 -1.63
N GLY A 360 10.42 5.60 -2.80
CA GLY A 360 10.56 6.67 -3.78
C GLY A 360 9.45 7.69 -3.58
N HIS A 361 9.83 8.96 -3.46
CA HIS A 361 8.91 10.07 -3.60
C HIS A 361 9.13 10.72 -4.95
N TYR A 362 8.05 11.01 -5.66
CA TYR A 362 8.10 11.61 -6.98
C TYR A 362 7.09 12.74 -7.05
N ARG A 363 7.50 13.87 -7.63
CA ARG A 363 6.61 14.96 -7.96
C ARG A 363 6.59 15.18 -9.46
N PHE A 364 5.39 15.22 -10.01
CA PHE A 364 5.14 15.47 -11.43
C PHE A 364 4.37 16.77 -11.60
N ALA A 365 4.63 17.45 -12.72
CA ALA A 365 3.83 18.53 -13.25
C ALA A 365 3.13 18.08 -14.53
N LYS A 366 2.04 18.75 -14.90
CA LYS A 366 1.35 18.52 -16.17
C LYS A 366 2.23 18.96 -17.35
N ARG A 367 2.10 18.28 -18.49
CA ARG A 367 2.85 18.60 -19.72
C ARG A 367 2.11 19.51 -20.67
#